data_AF-A0A923WRQ0-F1
#
_entry.id   AF-A0A923WRQ0-F1
#
_cell.length_a   1.000
_cell.length_b   1.000
_cell.length_c   1.000
_cell.angle_alpha   90.00
_cell.angle_beta   90.00
_cell.angle_gamma   90.00
#
_symmetry.space_group_name_H-M   'P 1'
#
loop_
_entity.id
_entity.type
_entity.pdbx_description
1 polymer ?
#
loop_
_entity_poly.entity_id
_entity_poly.type
_entity_poly.pdbx_seq_one_letter_code
_entity_poly.pdbx_strand_id
1 'polypeptide(L)'
;MSPKLKNINRIDAAQVLVHLKVKILSVWESRCRKEVPAAKTQNHLALLDSLPEFIDQLIASLRSIEEQNESKKNSEVACEHGENRAGMKEYNLDQVIYEFQVLRSVLIEALEVEFHPSPEILKFIHEFLDQGIREAVGKYVETELKEEPTTTNTLPGGEIGALIRSFDWSKTSLGPINSWSSGLQTTVSLCL
;
A
#
# COMPACT_ATOMS: atom_id res chain seq x y z
N MET A 1 -26.10 26.59 13.69
CA MET A 1 -25.99 25.79 12.46
C MET A 1 -25.74 26.76 11.32
N SER A 2 -24.57 26.70 10.70
CA SER A 2 -24.32 27.41 9.44
C SER A 2 -25.23 26.83 8.35
N PRO A 3 -25.78 27.63 7.43
CA PRO A 3 -26.62 27.12 6.36
C PRO A 3 -25.77 26.22 5.44
N LYS A 4 -26.21 24.97 5.25
CA LYS A 4 -25.59 24.05 4.27
C LYS A 4 -25.66 24.70 2.88
N LEU A 5 -24.51 24.83 2.23
CA LEU A 5 -24.41 25.38 0.87
C LEU A 5 -25.19 24.50 -0.12
N LYS A 6 -25.97 25.12 -1.00
CA LYS A 6 -26.71 24.44 -2.08
C LYS A 6 -25.90 24.56 -3.38
N ASN A 7 -25.76 23.46 -4.12
CA ASN A 7 -25.00 23.35 -5.38
C ASN A 7 -23.48 23.59 -5.26
N ILE A 8 -22.82 22.83 -4.38
CA ILE A 8 -21.34 22.77 -4.30
C ILE A 8 -20.79 22.04 -5.53
N ASN A 9 -19.86 22.68 -6.26
CA ASN A 9 -19.06 22.03 -7.29
C ASN A 9 -17.71 21.52 -6.74
N ARG A 10 -16.87 20.90 -7.58
CA ARG A 10 -15.55 20.37 -7.17
C ARG A 10 -14.61 21.43 -6.56
N ILE A 11 -14.62 22.66 -7.09
CA ILE A 11 -13.76 23.76 -6.61
C ILE A 11 -14.21 24.21 -5.22
N ASP A 12 -15.52 24.34 -5.02
CA ASP A 12 -16.12 24.67 -3.72
C ASP A 12 -15.80 23.58 -2.68
N ALA A 13 -15.91 22.29 -3.07
CA ALA A 13 -15.54 21.17 -2.22
C ALA A 13 -14.06 21.19 -1.82
N ALA A 14 -13.17 21.52 -2.76
CA ALA A 14 -11.74 21.68 -2.46
C ALA A 14 -11.50 22.81 -1.46
N GLN A 15 -12.21 23.94 -1.58
CA GLN A 15 -12.10 25.04 -0.63
C GLN A 15 -12.54 24.64 0.77
N VAL A 16 -13.63 23.88 0.89
CA VAL A 16 -14.08 23.33 2.17
C VAL A 16 -13.03 22.38 2.76
N LEU A 17 -12.45 21.48 1.95
CA LEU A 17 -11.41 20.54 2.41
C LEU A 17 -10.16 21.25 2.95
N VAL A 18 -9.74 22.37 2.36
CA VAL A 18 -8.62 23.18 2.89
C VAL A 18 -8.88 23.57 4.34
N HIS A 19 -10.10 24.00 4.67
CA HIS A 19 -10.47 24.39 6.03
C HIS A 19 -10.66 23.21 6.97
N LEU A 20 -11.03 22.03 6.44
CA LEU A 20 -11.23 20.82 7.23
C LEU A 20 -9.95 20.00 7.45
N LYS A 21 -8.88 20.22 6.67
CA LYS A 21 -7.67 19.38 6.65
C LYS A 21 -7.13 19.04 8.04
N VAL A 22 -6.91 20.05 8.89
CA VAL A 22 -6.37 19.85 10.26
C VAL A 22 -7.30 18.96 11.10
N LYS A 23 -8.61 19.17 10.99
CA LYS A 23 -9.61 18.36 11.69
C LYS A 23 -9.65 16.93 11.16
N ILE A 24 -9.59 16.75 9.84
CA ILE A 24 -9.54 15.44 9.19
C ILE A 24 -8.33 14.64 9.69
N LEU A 25 -7.14 15.23 9.67
CA LEU A 25 -5.91 14.57 10.14
C LEU A 25 -6.02 14.14 11.61
N SER A 26 -6.54 15.03 12.47
CA SER A 26 -6.74 14.72 13.90
C SER A 26 -7.76 13.60 14.13
N VAL A 27 -8.88 13.61 13.41
CA VAL A 27 -9.92 12.58 13.55
C VAL A 27 -9.43 11.25 12.97
N TRP A 28 -8.76 11.27 11.83
CA TRP A 28 -8.16 10.10 11.20
C TRP A 28 -7.13 9.45 12.13
N GLU A 29 -6.19 10.23 12.68
CA GLU A 29 -5.20 9.72 13.62
C GLU A 29 -5.89 9.07 14.83
N SER A 30 -6.91 9.73 15.39
CA SER A 30 -7.65 9.17 16.53
C SER A 30 -8.35 7.86 16.19
N ARG A 31 -8.83 7.65 14.96
CA ARG A 31 -9.48 6.40 14.54
C ARG A 31 -8.46 5.31 14.25
N CYS A 32 -7.39 5.61 13.52
CA CYS A 32 -6.32 4.66 13.27
C CYS A 32 -5.73 4.13 14.59
N ARG A 33 -5.48 4.99 15.57
CA ARG A 33 -5.01 4.56 16.90
C ARG A 33 -5.98 3.65 17.65
N LYS A 34 -7.28 3.69 17.35
CA LYS A 34 -8.28 2.80 17.96
C LYS A 34 -8.40 1.48 17.22
N GLU A 35 -8.34 1.54 15.89
CA GLU A 35 -8.82 0.47 15.01
C GLU A 35 -7.67 -0.28 14.32
N VAL A 36 -6.54 0.35 14.04
CA VAL A 36 -5.37 -0.24 13.37
C VAL A 36 -4.33 -0.65 14.44
N PRO A 37 -4.01 -1.95 14.60
CA PRO A 37 -3.08 -2.43 15.62
C PRO A 37 -1.71 -1.72 15.61
N ALA A 38 -1.07 -1.60 14.45
CA ALA A 38 0.26 -1.00 14.28
C ALA A 38 0.28 0.50 14.62
N ALA A 39 -0.79 1.22 14.28
CA ALA A 39 -0.90 2.66 14.52
C ALA A 39 -0.94 3.05 16.01
N LYS A 40 -1.31 2.12 16.90
CA LYS A 40 -1.43 2.36 18.35
C LYS A 40 -0.14 2.91 18.97
N THR A 41 0.99 2.37 18.56
CA THR A 41 2.31 2.66 19.14
C THR A 41 3.13 3.63 18.31
N GLN A 42 2.71 3.96 17.09
CA GLN A 42 3.43 4.92 16.25
C GLN A 42 3.42 6.32 16.85
N ASN A 43 4.55 7.01 16.75
CA ASN A 43 4.60 8.42 17.08
C ASN A 43 3.77 9.23 16.07
N HIS A 44 3.32 10.42 16.47
CA HIS A 44 2.42 11.26 15.68
C HIS A 44 2.93 11.52 14.24
N LEU A 45 4.21 11.89 14.10
CA LEU A 45 4.78 12.22 12.79
C LEU A 45 4.89 11.00 11.88
N ALA A 46 5.31 9.85 12.44
CA ALA A 46 5.39 8.59 11.68
C ALA A 46 4.03 8.04 11.29
N LEU A 47 3.00 8.27 12.11
CA LEU A 47 1.64 7.86 11.77
C LEU A 47 1.04 8.75 10.68
N LEU A 48 1.17 10.07 10.80
CA LEU A 48 0.70 10.98 9.76
C LEU A 48 1.47 10.78 8.45
N ASP A 49 2.78 10.57 8.50
CA ASP A 49 3.61 10.25 7.34
C ASP A 49 3.31 11.19 6.15
N SER A 50 3.01 10.65 4.96
CA SER A 50 2.71 11.40 3.75
C SER A 50 1.23 11.77 3.59
N LEU A 51 0.39 11.49 4.60
CA LEU A 51 -1.04 11.77 4.57
C LEU A 51 -1.38 13.27 4.43
N PRO A 52 -0.71 14.22 5.13
CA PRO A 52 -0.97 15.64 4.94
C PRO A 52 -0.79 16.07 3.48
N GLU A 53 0.27 15.61 2.82
CA GLU A 53 0.59 15.88 1.42
C GLU A 53 -0.42 15.19 0.49
N PHE A 54 -0.84 13.97 0.81
CA PHE A 54 -1.86 13.24 0.05
C PHE A 54 -3.21 13.97 0.03
N ILE A 55 -3.60 14.56 1.16
CA ILE A 55 -4.81 15.40 1.23
C ILE A 55 -4.63 16.70 0.42
N ASP A 56 -3.44 17.30 0.41
CA ASP A 56 -3.17 18.48 -0.43
C ASP A 56 -3.30 18.15 -1.92
N GLN A 57 -2.89 16.95 -2.33
CA GLN A 57 -3.05 16.48 -3.70
C GLN A 57 -4.50 16.21 -4.06
N LEU A 58 -5.31 15.68 -3.14
CA LEU A 58 -6.76 15.55 -3.35
C LEU A 58 -7.39 16.93 -3.57
N ILE A 59 -7.02 17.91 -2.74
CA ILE A 59 -7.50 19.30 -2.85
C ILE A 59 -7.08 19.91 -4.19
N ALA A 60 -5.82 19.74 -4.59
CA ALA A 60 -5.31 20.22 -5.87
C ALA A 60 -6.03 19.56 -7.05
N SER A 61 -6.23 18.24 -6.99
CA SER A 61 -6.93 17.46 -8.02
C SER A 61 -8.40 17.89 -8.15
N LEU A 62 -9.09 18.15 -7.05
CA LEU A 62 -10.46 18.68 -7.09
C LEU A 62 -10.53 20.07 -7.76
N ARG A 63 -9.49 20.91 -7.62
CA ARG A 63 -9.39 22.23 -8.27
C ARG A 63 -9.01 22.17 -9.74
N SER A 64 -8.25 21.15 -10.15
CA SER A 64 -7.67 21.05 -11.50
C SER A 64 -8.65 20.50 -12.53
N ILE A 65 -8.61 21.05 -13.75
CA ILE A 65 -9.26 20.46 -14.94
C ILE A 65 -8.26 19.55 -15.69
N GLU A 66 -6.96 19.70 -15.46
CA GLU A 66 -5.91 18.89 -16.07
C GLU A 66 -5.65 17.62 -15.25
N GLU A 67 -6.08 16.48 -15.79
CA GLU A 67 -6.09 15.18 -15.10
C GLU A 67 -4.71 14.50 -15.02
N GLN A 68 -3.77 14.82 -15.93
CA GLN A 68 -2.55 14.03 -16.12
C GLN A 68 -1.41 14.34 -15.12
N ASN A 69 -1.13 15.62 -14.84
CA ASN A 69 -0.01 16.01 -13.98
C ASN A 69 -0.29 15.73 -12.49
N GLU A 70 -1.54 15.93 -12.05
CA GLU A 70 -1.96 15.67 -10.66
C GLU A 70 -2.04 14.17 -10.36
N SER A 71 -2.44 13.35 -11.34
CA SER A 71 -2.45 11.89 -11.21
C SER A 71 -1.06 11.31 -10.94
N LYS A 72 -0.01 11.84 -11.58
CA LYS A 72 1.37 11.40 -11.35
C LYS A 72 1.87 11.75 -9.94
N LYS A 73 1.60 12.96 -9.45
CA LYS A 73 2.00 13.37 -8.09
C LYS A 73 1.27 12.55 -7.02
N ASN A 74 -0.02 12.28 -7.22
CA ASN A 74 -0.82 11.37 -6.38
C ASN A 74 -0.12 10.03 -6.23
N SER A 75 0.28 9.43 -7.35
CA SER A 75 0.98 8.14 -7.36
C SER A 75 2.26 8.14 -6.53
N GLU A 76 3.09 9.19 -6.62
CA GLU A 76 4.35 9.30 -5.86
C GLU A 76 4.14 9.31 -4.34
N VAL A 77 3.24 10.15 -3.82
CA VAL A 77 2.98 10.27 -2.37
C VAL A 77 2.35 9.01 -1.79
N ALA A 78 1.46 8.36 -2.55
CA ALA A 78 0.88 7.08 -2.15
C ALA A 78 1.92 5.95 -2.16
N CYS A 79 2.86 5.95 -3.11
CA CYS A 79 3.99 5.02 -3.11
C CYS A 79 4.87 5.20 -1.87
N GLU A 80 5.25 6.45 -1.54
CA GLU A 80 6.06 6.76 -0.35
C GLU A 80 5.40 6.21 0.93
N HIS A 81 4.06 6.32 1.04
CA HIS A 81 3.32 5.72 2.14
C HIS A 81 3.46 4.20 2.20
N GLY A 82 3.24 3.51 1.08
CA GLY A 82 3.41 2.06 1.00
C GLY A 82 4.82 1.59 1.35
N GLU A 83 5.84 2.31 0.88
CA GLU A 83 7.25 2.05 1.20
C GLU A 83 7.56 2.23 2.68
N ASN A 84 7.08 3.35 3.26
CA ASN A 84 7.24 3.64 4.68
C ASN A 84 6.63 2.53 5.55
N ARG A 85 5.42 2.07 5.21
CA ARG A 85 4.73 1.01 5.95
C ARG A 85 5.38 -0.36 5.81
N ALA A 86 5.91 -0.70 4.63
CA ALA A 86 6.67 -1.93 4.46
C ALA A 86 7.94 -1.96 5.33
N GLY A 87 8.61 -0.81 5.49
CA GLY A 87 9.76 -0.69 6.39
C GLY A 87 9.43 -0.81 7.89
N MET A 88 8.14 -0.89 8.27
CA MET A 88 7.69 -1.00 9.65
C MET A 88 7.18 -2.42 9.95
N LYS A 89 7.90 -3.15 10.80
CA LYS A 89 7.60 -4.56 11.13
C LYS A 89 6.23 -4.79 11.76
N GLU A 90 5.64 -3.76 12.36
CA GLU A 90 4.32 -3.82 12.98
C GLU A 90 3.19 -3.77 11.94
N TYR A 91 3.44 -3.22 10.76
CA TYR A 91 2.45 -3.12 9.69
C TYR A 91 2.36 -4.40 8.88
N ASN A 92 1.18 -4.61 8.32
CA ASN A 92 0.94 -5.59 7.27
C ASN A 92 0.05 -4.94 6.20
N LEU A 93 -0.08 -5.57 5.05
CA LEU A 93 -0.83 -5.02 3.93
C LEU A 93 -2.29 -4.70 4.25
N ASP A 94 -2.96 -5.53 5.06
CA ASP A 94 -4.35 -5.32 5.49
C ASP A 94 -4.50 -4.01 6.27
N GLN A 95 -3.57 -3.75 7.19
CA GLN A 95 -3.54 -2.51 7.97
C GLN A 95 -3.31 -1.28 7.10
N VAL A 96 -2.45 -1.37 6.06
CA VAL A 96 -2.23 -0.26 5.11
C VAL A 96 -3.52 0.05 4.34
N ILE A 97 -4.20 -0.98 3.82
CA ILE A 97 -5.48 -0.80 3.13
C ILE A 97 -6.53 -0.21 4.09
N TYR A 98 -6.55 -0.66 5.34
CA TYR A 98 -7.51 -0.20 6.33
C TYR A 98 -7.31 1.27 6.72
N GLU A 99 -6.06 1.76 6.78
CA GLU A 99 -5.76 3.19 7.00
C GLU A 99 -6.43 4.10 5.94
N PHE A 100 -6.42 3.68 4.66
CA PHE A 100 -7.14 4.38 3.59
C PHE A 100 -8.66 4.28 3.72
N GLN A 101 -9.19 3.15 4.19
CA GLN A 101 -10.63 2.98 4.43
C GLN A 101 -11.11 3.92 5.54
N VAL A 102 -10.35 4.02 6.64
CA VAL A 102 -10.60 5.00 7.71
C VAL A 102 -10.55 6.42 7.16
N LEU A 103 -9.55 6.75 6.32
CA LEU A 103 -9.45 8.06 5.66
C LEU A 103 -10.68 8.38 4.82
N ARG A 104 -11.15 7.43 4.01
CA ARG A 104 -12.37 7.58 3.19
C ARG A 104 -13.56 7.97 4.05
N SER A 105 -13.81 7.23 5.13
CA SER A 105 -14.91 7.52 6.06
C SER A 105 -14.78 8.89 6.70
N VAL A 106 -13.59 9.25 7.20
CA VAL A 106 -13.35 10.56 7.84
C VAL A 106 -13.56 11.71 6.85
N LEU A 107 -13.08 11.59 5.61
CA LEU A 107 -13.26 12.60 4.57
C LEU A 107 -14.73 12.83 4.26
N ILE A 108 -15.48 11.77 3.98
CA ILE A 108 -16.91 11.86 3.60
C ILE A 108 -17.72 12.43 4.75
N GLU A 109 -17.55 11.90 5.97
CA GLU A 109 -18.26 12.40 7.15
C GLU A 109 -17.94 13.87 7.44
N ALA A 110 -16.68 14.29 7.24
CA ALA A 110 -16.28 15.69 7.44
C ALA A 110 -16.97 16.63 6.43
N LEU A 111 -17.10 16.21 5.16
CA LEU A 111 -17.79 16.98 4.14
C LEU A 111 -19.30 17.03 4.37
N GLU A 112 -19.92 15.92 4.79
CA GLU A 112 -21.36 15.80 5.04
C GLU A 112 -21.89 16.75 6.13
N VAL A 113 -21.02 17.12 7.07
CA VAL A 113 -21.30 18.14 8.10
C VAL A 113 -21.51 19.52 7.45
N GLU A 114 -20.67 19.89 6.47
CA GLU A 114 -20.67 21.20 5.84
C GLU A 114 -21.71 21.31 4.70
N PHE A 115 -21.83 20.27 3.87
CA PHE A 115 -22.76 20.22 2.74
C PHE A 115 -23.12 18.76 2.40
N HIS A 116 -24.01 18.53 1.44
CA HIS A 116 -24.24 17.17 0.93
C HIS A 116 -23.45 17.00 -0.38
N PRO A 117 -22.37 16.18 -0.41
CA PRO A 117 -21.59 15.99 -1.62
C PRO A 117 -22.44 15.43 -2.76
N SER A 118 -22.25 15.97 -3.97
CA SER A 118 -22.89 15.41 -5.16
C SER A 118 -22.28 14.04 -5.51
N PRO A 119 -23.00 13.19 -6.25
CA PRO A 119 -22.43 11.92 -6.73
C PRO A 119 -21.14 12.08 -7.52
N GLU A 120 -20.97 13.20 -8.24
CA GLU A 120 -19.75 13.54 -8.98
C GLU A 120 -18.55 13.75 -8.04
N ILE A 121 -18.74 14.54 -6.97
CA ILE A 121 -17.68 14.80 -5.98
C ILE A 121 -17.32 13.50 -5.24
N LEU A 122 -18.31 12.71 -4.84
CA LEU A 122 -18.07 11.43 -4.17
C LEU A 122 -17.31 10.46 -5.08
N LYS A 123 -17.73 10.35 -6.34
CA LYS A 123 -17.04 9.53 -7.34
C LYS A 123 -15.58 9.95 -7.48
N PHE A 124 -15.31 11.25 -7.60
CA PHE A 124 -13.96 11.78 -7.71
C PHE A 124 -13.09 11.41 -6.49
N ILE A 125 -13.60 11.60 -5.27
CA ILE A 125 -12.88 11.27 -4.04
C ILE A 125 -12.61 9.76 -3.96
N HIS A 126 -13.59 8.92 -4.33
CA HIS A 126 -13.40 7.47 -4.35
C HIS A 126 -12.33 7.04 -5.35
N GLU A 127 -12.39 7.53 -6.59
CA GLU A 127 -11.40 7.21 -7.63
C GLU A 127 -10.00 7.67 -7.23
N PHE A 128 -9.88 8.85 -6.61
CA PHE A 128 -8.60 9.36 -6.08
C PHE A 128 -8.03 8.44 -5.00
N LEU A 129 -8.85 8.02 -4.03
CA LEU A 129 -8.44 7.14 -2.93
C LEU A 129 -8.10 5.73 -3.44
N ASP A 130 -8.87 5.20 -4.37
CA ASP A 130 -8.65 3.87 -4.93
C ASP A 130 -7.35 3.82 -5.77
N GLN A 131 -7.00 4.91 -6.45
CA GLN A 131 -5.67 5.05 -7.05
C GLN A 131 -4.58 5.05 -5.98
N GLY A 132 -4.70 5.86 -4.93
CA GLY A 132 -3.73 5.88 -3.83
C GLY A 132 -3.53 4.50 -3.18
N ILE A 133 -4.61 3.77 -2.94
CA ILE A 133 -4.55 2.39 -2.41
C ILE A 133 -3.76 1.49 -3.37
N ARG A 134 -4.04 1.53 -4.68
CA ARG A 134 -3.35 0.69 -5.66
C ARG A 134 -1.84 0.91 -5.64
N GLU A 135 -1.42 2.17 -5.60
CA GLU A 135 0.00 2.57 -5.65
C GLU A 135 0.71 2.20 -4.35
N ALA A 136 0.10 2.51 -3.20
CA ALA A 136 0.64 2.14 -1.89
C ALA A 136 0.77 0.62 -1.74
N VAL A 137 -0.24 -0.15 -2.14
CA VAL A 137 -0.23 -1.62 -2.11
C VAL A 137 0.87 -2.19 -3.01
N GLY A 138 0.95 -1.69 -4.26
CA GLY A 138 1.97 -2.13 -5.21
C GLY A 138 3.38 -1.92 -4.66
N LYS A 139 3.64 -0.72 -4.12
CA LYS A 139 4.93 -0.36 -3.54
C LYS A 139 5.23 -1.11 -2.25
N TYR A 140 4.25 -1.31 -1.38
CA TYR A 140 4.40 -2.11 -0.15
C TYR A 140 4.88 -3.52 -0.49
N VAL A 141 4.19 -4.21 -1.41
CA VAL A 141 4.54 -5.58 -1.81
C VAL A 141 5.91 -5.63 -2.49
N GLU A 142 6.24 -4.64 -3.33
CA GLU A 142 7.56 -4.56 -3.95
C GLU A 142 8.68 -4.43 -2.90
N THR A 143 8.48 -3.62 -1.86
CA THR A 143 9.46 -3.44 -0.78
C THR A 143 9.60 -4.70 0.07
N GLU A 144 8.50 -5.34 0.48
CA GLU A 144 8.54 -6.60 1.26
C GLU A 144 9.29 -7.71 0.51
N LEU A 145 9.05 -7.85 -0.80
CA LEU A 145 9.74 -8.85 -1.64
C LEU A 145 11.24 -8.56 -1.81
N LYS A 146 11.68 -7.30 -1.63
CA LYS A 146 13.10 -6.92 -1.63
C LYS A 146 13.77 -7.11 -0.28
N GLU A 147 13.00 -6.97 0.81
CA GLU A 147 13.48 -7.16 2.18
C GLU A 147 13.51 -8.61 2.64
N GLU A 148 12.80 -9.53 1.95
CA GLU A 148 13.11 -10.95 2.08
C GLU A 148 14.61 -11.13 1.83
N PRO A 149 15.40 -11.57 2.83
CA PRO A 149 16.81 -11.76 2.63
C PRO A 149 16.93 -12.73 1.47
N THR A 150 17.85 -12.43 0.56
CA THR A 150 18.34 -13.37 -0.45
C THR A 150 19.12 -14.52 0.22
N THR A 151 18.57 -15.09 1.29
CA THR A 151 18.77 -16.45 1.77
C THR A 151 17.57 -17.24 1.24
N THR A 152 17.44 -17.40 -0.06
CA THR A 152 18.06 -18.57 -0.66
C THR A 152 18.71 -18.24 -2.00
N ASN A 153 20.03 -18.46 -2.04
CA ASN A 153 20.74 -18.83 -3.27
C ASN A 153 20.27 -20.22 -3.75
N THR A 154 18.98 -20.39 -3.94
CA THR A 154 18.43 -21.56 -4.61
C THR A 154 18.42 -21.24 -6.08
N LEU A 155 19.50 -21.68 -6.73
CA LEU A 155 19.48 -22.17 -8.11
C LEU A 155 18.14 -22.89 -8.39
N PRO A 156 17.72 -23.03 -9.68
CA PRO A 156 16.59 -23.89 -10.04
C PRO A 156 16.75 -25.22 -9.29
N GLY A 157 15.83 -25.53 -8.38
CA GLY A 157 15.98 -26.63 -7.43
C GLY A 157 15.49 -26.43 -6.00
N GLY A 158 15.33 -25.19 -5.52
CA GLY A 158 14.99 -24.95 -4.12
C GLY A 158 16.02 -25.57 -3.13
N GLU A 159 15.68 -25.62 -1.84
CA GLU A 159 16.56 -26.18 -0.79
C GLU A 159 16.87 -27.66 -1.04
N ILE A 160 15.91 -28.40 -1.58
CA ILE A 160 16.06 -29.82 -1.94
C ILE A 160 17.15 -29.98 -3.02
N GLY A 161 17.20 -29.10 -4.02
CA GLY A 161 18.25 -29.10 -5.03
C GLY A 161 19.63 -28.74 -4.50
N ALA A 162 19.69 -27.83 -3.53
CA ALA A 162 20.93 -27.53 -2.83
C ALA A 162 21.43 -28.77 -2.07
N LEU A 163 20.55 -29.47 -1.35
CA LEU A 163 20.89 -30.70 -0.63
C LEU A 163 21.36 -31.81 -1.58
N ILE A 164 20.64 -32.06 -2.68
CA ILE A 164 21.01 -33.08 -3.67
C ILE A 164 22.39 -32.81 -4.27
N ARG A 165 22.75 -31.55 -4.56
CA ARG A 165 24.09 -31.20 -5.08
C ARG A 165 25.19 -31.27 -4.02
N SER A 166 24.87 -31.01 -2.75
CA SER A 166 25.83 -31.04 -1.65
C SER A 166 26.17 -32.44 -1.13
N PHE A 167 25.32 -33.43 -1.45
CA PHE A 167 25.49 -34.80 -0.99
C PHE A 167 26.52 -35.57 -1.85
N ASP A 168 27.44 -36.27 -1.20
CA ASP A 168 28.46 -37.08 -1.87
C ASP A 168 27.90 -38.45 -2.31
N TRP A 169 27.27 -38.47 -3.48
CA TRP A 169 26.63 -39.66 -4.05
C TRP A 169 27.59 -40.80 -4.37
N SER A 170 28.89 -40.52 -4.51
CA SER A 170 29.91 -41.55 -4.77
C SER A 170 30.00 -42.60 -3.67
N LYS A 171 29.53 -42.26 -2.46
CA LYS A 171 29.51 -43.16 -1.29
C LYS A 171 28.25 -44.03 -1.20
N THR A 172 27.32 -43.88 -2.13
CA THR A 172 26.10 -44.70 -2.19
C THR A 172 26.22 -45.76 -3.27
N SER A 173 25.31 -46.74 -3.26
CA SER A 173 25.19 -47.74 -4.32
C SER A 173 24.83 -47.16 -5.70
N LEU A 174 24.42 -45.88 -5.77
CA LEU A 174 24.11 -45.19 -7.03
C LEU A 174 25.35 -44.59 -7.71
N GLY A 175 26.44 -44.40 -6.98
CA GLY A 175 27.65 -43.76 -7.50
C GLY A 175 27.45 -42.26 -7.83
N PRO A 176 28.46 -41.60 -8.44
CA PRO A 176 28.39 -40.18 -8.78
C PRO A 176 27.26 -39.87 -9.78
N ILE A 177 26.69 -38.67 -9.73
CA ILE A 177 25.50 -38.28 -10.52
C ILE A 177 25.69 -38.48 -12.03
N ASN A 178 26.91 -38.24 -12.53
CA ASN A 178 27.25 -38.42 -13.94
C ASN A 178 27.24 -39.89 -14.40
N SER A 179 27.27 -40.86 -13.48
CA SER A 179 27.15 -42.29 -13.79
C SER A 179 25.73 -42.84 -13.63
N TRP A 180 24.76 -42.00 -13.26
CA TRP A 180 23.37 -42.43 -13.10
C TRP A 180 22.71 -42.76 -14.45
N SER A 181 21.69 -43.61 -14.40
CA SER A 181 20.85 -43.87 -15.57
C SER A 181 20.08 -42.62 -15.99
N SER A 182 19.75 -42.53 -17.28
CA SER A 182 19.00 -41.39 -17.83
C SER A 182 17.63 -41.19 -17.17
N GLY A 183 16.99 -42.26 -16.68
CA GLY A 183 15.73 -42.18 -15.94
C GLY A 183 15.86 -41.51 -14.57
N LEU A 184 16.94 -41.78 -13.84
CA LEU A 184 17.20 -41.15 -12.54
C LEU A 184 17.57 -39.67 -12.69
N GLN A 185 18.41 -39.35 -13.69
CA GLN A 185 18.74 -37.95 -14.00
C GLN A 185 17.51 -37.14 -14.40
N THR A 186 16.60 -37.74 -15.18
CA THR A 186 15.33 -37.09 -15.58
C THR A 186 14.42 -36.88 -14.39
N THR A 187 14.27 -37.89 -13.52
CA THR A 187 13.41 -37.80 -12.33
C THR A 187 13.88 -36.70 -11.38
N VAL A 188 15.19 -36.60 -11.13
CA VAL A 188 15.74 -35.52 -10.30
C VAL A 188 15.60 -34.17 -10.99
N SER A 189 15.87 -34.07 -12.29
CA SER A 189 15.69 -32.82 -13.04
C SER A 189 14.24 -32.30 -13.07
N LEU A 190 13.25 -33.18 -12.88
CA LEU A 190 11.84 -32.80 -12.78
C LEU A 190 11.45 -32.32 -11.37
N CYS A 191 12.20 -32.72 -10.34
CA CYS A 191 11.97 -32.34 -8.95
C CYS A 191 12.75 -31.09 -8.52
N LEU A 192 13.60 -30.56 -9.40
CA LEU A 192 14.44 -29.38 -9.19
C LEU A 192 13.95 -28.22 -10.08
#